data_AF-A0AAV4FUI3-F1
#
_entry.id   AF-A0AAV4FUI3-F1
#
_cell.length_a   1.000
_cell.length_b   1.000
_cell.length_c   1.000
_cell.angle_alpha   90.00
_cell.angle_beta   90.00
_cell.angle_gamma   90.00
#
_symmetry.space_group_name_H-M   'P 1'
#
loop_
_entity.id
_entity.type
_entity.pdbx_description
1 polymer ?
#
loop_
_entity_poly.entity_id
_entity_poly.type
_entity_poly.pdbx_seq_one_letter_code
_entity_poly.pdbx_strand_id
1 'polypeptide(L)'
;MFKFLYVSIAGEKWQLSANISPMGGNLHTCYYHRIHESLQVGVELESSLRMAESTATVAYQIDIPKADAVFRGQIDSNWCIGAVLEKKLVPFPFTLALSGYANHVKSQYRFGIGMIIG
;
A
#
# COMPACT_ATOMS: atom_id res chain seq x y z
N MET A 1 13.45 -9.12 -28.14
CA MET A 1 13.48 -9.93 -26.92
C MET A 1 13.44 -8.98 -25.73
N PHE A 2 12.25 -8.74 -25.16
CA PHE A 2 11.97 -7.65 -24.22
C PHE A 2 12.39 -8.04 -22.80
N LYS A 3 13.54 -7.55 -22.34
CA LYS A 3 14.08 -7.89 -21.02
C LYS A 3 13.68 -6.80 -20.03
N PHE A 4 12.61 -7.05 -19.28
CA PHE A 4 12.32 -6.32 -18.04
C PHE A 4 13.46 -6.62 -17.07
N LEU A 5 14.11 -5.58 -16.53
CA LEU A 5 15.14 -5.77 -15.52
C LEU A 5 14.47 -5.69 -14.16
N TYR A 6 14.26 -6.86 -13.56
CA TYR A 6 13.72 -6.99 -12.21
C TYR A 6 14.85 -7.41 -11.26
N VAL A 7 15.03 -6.63 -10.19
CA VAL A 7 15.98 -6.90 -9.12
C VAL A 7 15.19 -6.94 -7.83
N SER A 8 15.22 -8.08 -7.12
CA SER A 8 14.64 -8.17 -5.79
C SER A 8 15.65 -8.76 -4.81
N ILE A 9 15.84 -8.08 -3.70
CA ILE A 9 16.70 -8.48 -2.60
C ILE A 9 15.79 -8.63 -1.38
N ALA A 10 15.77 -9.82 -0.80
CA ALA A 10 14.98 -10.11 0.39
C ALA A 10 15.91 -10.56 1.52
N GLY A 11 15.76 -9.93 2.69
CA GLY A 11 16.27 -10.40 3.97
C GLY A 11 15.16 -10.99 4.83
N GLU A 12 15.47 -11.37 6.08
CA GLU A 12 14.51 -12.03 6.99
C GLU A 12 13.30 -11.15 7.36
N LYS A 13 13.48 -9.82 7.40
CA LYS A 13 12.45 -8.86 7.83
C LYS A 13 12.19 -7.74 6.84
N TRP A 14 12.94 -7.68 5.75
CA TRP A 14 12.84 -6.61 4.76
C TRP A 14 12.97 -7.17 3.36
N GLN A 15 12.31 -6.55 2.39
CA GLN A 15 12.38 -6.90 0.99
C GLN A 15 12.45 -5.61 0.18
N LEU A 16 13.40 -5.54 -0.73
CA LEU A 16 13.56 -4.44 -1.67
C LEU A 16 13.42 -5.01 -3.07
N SER A 17 12.45 -4.54 -3.83
CA SER A 17 12.28 -4.87 -5.24
C SER A 17 12.35 -3.62 -6.09
N ALA A 18 12.96 -3.76 -7.26
CA ALA A 18 13.11 -2.72 -8.25
C ALA A 18 12.80 -3.33 -9.61
N ASN A 19 11.86 -2.73 -10.33
CA ASN A 19 11.49 -3.08 -11.68
C ASN A 19 11.80 -1.91 -12.61
N ILE A 20 12.60 -2.17 -13.64
CA ILE A 20 12.94 -1.18 -14.66
C ILE A 20 12.45 -1.70 -16.01
N SER A 21 11.58 -0.91 -16.63
CA SER A 21 11.01 -1.18 -17.94
C SER A 21 11.61 -0.23 -18.98
N PRO A 22 12.70 -0.60 -19.69
CA PRO A 22 13.44 0.29 -20.58
C PRO A 22 12.64 0.82 -21.78
N MET A 23 11.56 0.14 -22.19
CA MET A 23 10.67 0.60 -23.26
C MET A 23 9.50 1.45 -22.78
N GLY A 24 9.10 1.31 -21.51
CA GLY A 24 8.04 2.10 -20.89
C GLY A 24 8.58 3.34 -20.18
N GLY A 25 9.89 3.42 -19.96
CA GLY A 25 10.51 4.44 -19.13
C GLY A 25 10.02 4.40 -17.68
N ASN A 26 9.43 3.30 -17.23
CA ASN A 26 8.88 3.19 -15.88
C ASN A 26 9.89 2.48 -14.98
N LEU A 27 10.13 3.10 -13.83
CA LEU A 27 10.92 2.62 -12.72
C LEU A 27 9.97 2.46 -11.54
N HIS A 28 9.79 1.23 -11.05
CA HIS A 28 9.02 0.97 -9.84
C HIS A 28 9.96 0.36 -8.81
N THR A 29 9.97 0.92 -7.62
CA THR A 29 10.87 0.54 -6.53
C THR A 29 10.05 0.37 -5.28
N CYS A 30 9.95 -0.84 -4.76
CA CYS A 30 9.18 -1.16 -3.57
C CYS A 30 10.15 -1.60 -2.47
N TYR A 31 10.07 -0.96 -1.31
CA TYR A 31 10.76 -1.33 -0.10
C TYR A 31 9.75 -1.73 0.96
N TYR A 32 9.73 -3.00 1.31
CA TYR A 32 8.89 -3.57 2.34
C TYR A 32 9.73 -3.89 3.57
N HIS A 33 9.22 -3.54 4.75
CA HIS A 33 9.90 -3.77 6.01
C HIS A 33 8.89 -4.20 7.10
N ARG A 34 9.10 -5.39 7.65
CA ARG A 34 8.30 -5.96 8.72
C ARG A 34 8.96 -5.71 10.07
N ILE A 35 8.48 -4.71 10.79
CA ILE A 35 8.99 -4.33 12.12
C ILE A 35 8.54 -5.34 13.18
N HIS A 36 7.25 -5.69 13.16
CA HIS A 36 6.63 -6.61 14.12
C HIS A 36 5.79 -7.65 13.38
N GLU A 37 5.39 -8.74 14.04
CA GLU A 37 4.47 -9.71 13.42
C GLU A 37 3.16 -9.07 12.97
N SER A 38 2.75 -8.04 13.71
CA SER A 38 1.54 -7.27 13.51
C SER A 38 1.75 -5.86 12.94
N LEU A 39 2.99 -5.43 12.69
CA LEU A 39 3.29 -4.11 12.10
C LEU A 39 4.17 -4.26 10.87
N GLN A 40 3.64 -3.84 9.74
CA GLN A 40 4.29 -3.89 8.44
C GLN A 40 4.32 -2.48 7.86
N VAL A 41 5.44 -2.10 7.28
CA VAL A 41 5.61 -0.81 6.61
C VAL A 41 6.14 -1.08 5.21
N GLY A 42 5.61 -0.34 4.24
CA GLY A 42 6.01 -0.41 2.85
C GLY A 42 6.24 1.00 2.32
N VAL A 43 7.21 1.15 1.45
CA VAL A 43 7.42 2.35 0.66
C VAL A 43 7.48 1.91 -0.79
N GLU A 44 6.71 2.56 -1.64
CA GLU A 44 6.72 2.35 -3.07
C GLU A 44 7.11 3.67 -3.75
N LEU A 45 7.94 3.57 -4.78
CA LEU A 45 8.49 4.67 -5.52
C LEU A 45 8.29 4.33 -6.99
N GLU A 46 7.34 5.00 -7.62
CA GLU A 46 7.02 4.87 -9.02
C GLU A 46 7.53 6.11 -9.76
N SER A 47 8.31 5.92 -10.81
CA SER A 47 8.87 6.99 -11.62
C SER A 47 8.70 6.66 -13.09
N SER A 48 7.87 7.43 -13.78
CA SER A 48 7.62 7.30 -15.21
C SER A 48 8.36 8.38 -15.98
N LEU A 49 9.39 8.03 -16.74
CA LEU A 49 10.08 8.93 -17.67
C LEU A 49 9.18 9.35 -18.83
N ARG A 50 8.16 8.55 -19.19
CA ARG A 50 7.22 8.91 -20.26
C ARG A 50 6.32 10.08 -19.85
N MET A 51 5.86 10.11 -18.60
CA MET A 51 5.07 11.22 -18.06
C MET A 51 5.92 12.27 -17.34
N ALA A 52 7.23 12.00 -17.14
CA ALA A 52 8.11 12.79 -16.29
C ALA A 52 7.54 12.99 -14.87
N GLU A 53 6.82 11.98 -14.37
CA GLU A 53 6.18 11.99 -13.06
C GLU A 53 6.85 10.98 -12.15
N SER A 54 7.08 11.37 -10.90
CA SER A 54 7.61 10.51 -9.84
C SER A 54 6.68 10.60 -8.64
N THR A 55 6.13 9.45 -8.23
CA THR A 55 5.24 9.32 -7.09
C THR A 55 5.90 8.42 -6.04
N ALA A 56 6.15 8.96 -4.86
CA ALA A 56 6.50 8.16 -3.70
C ALA A 56 5.25 7.92 -2.84
N THR A 57 5.02 6.68 -2.48
CA THR A 57 3.93 6.16 -1.67
C THR A 57 4.51 5.52 -0.42
N VAL A 58 4.06 5.94 0.75
CA VAL A 58 4.40 5.30 2.02
C VAL A 58 3.14 4.65 2.55
N ALA A 59 3.18 3.35 2.79
CA ALA A 59 2.09 2.56 3.32
C ALA A 59 2.49 1.88 4.63
N TYR A 60 1.53 1.67 5.52
CA TYR A 60 1.71 0.91 6.73
C TYR A 60 0.46 0.09 7.02
N GLN A 61 0.66 -1.07 7.63
CA GLN A 61 -0.39 -1.98 8.04
C GLN A 61 -0.13 -2.41 9.48
N ILE A 62 -1.13 -2.17 10.33
CA ILE A 62 -1.15 -2.51 11.74
C ILE A 62 -2.27 -3.52 11.95
N ASP A 63 -1.91 -4.70 12.41
CA ASP A 63 -2.82 -5.73 12.86
C ASP A 63 -2.96 -5.63 14.39
N ILE A 64 -4.20 -5.53 14.89
CA ILE A 64 -4.50 -5.48 16.31
C ILE A 64 -5.23 -6.77 16.66
N PRO A 65 -4.50 -7.85 16.99
CA PRO A 65 -5.11 -9.16 17.26
C PRO A 65 -5.99 -9.15 18.51
N LYS A 66 -5.81 -8.18 19.43
CA LYS A 66 -6.64 -8.03 20.64
C LYS A 66 -8.06 -7.52 20.35
N ALA A 67 -8.27 -6.89 19.20
CA ALA A 67 -9.55 -6.27 18.83
C ALA A 67 -10.07 -6.77 17.47
N ASP A 68 -9.44 -7.82 16.92
CA ASP A 68 -9.62 -8.34 15.57
C ASP A 68 -9.76 -7.23 14.51
N ALA A 69 -8.91 -6.22 14.62
CA ALA A 69 -8.95 -5.06 13.73
C ALA A 69 -7.64 -4.94 12.95
N VAL A 70 -7.74 -4.67 11.66
CA VAL A 70 -6.61 -4.38 10.78
C VAL A 70 -6.74 -2.96 10.30
N PHE A 71 -5.74 -2.14 10.57
CA PHE A 71 -5.66 -0.78 10.09
C PHE A 71 -4.56 -0.69 9.03
N ARG A 72 -4.91 -0.18 7.85
CA ARG A 72 -3.98 0.07 6.74
C ARG A 72 -4.05 1.55 6.41
N GLY A 73 -2.91 2.19 6.24
CA GLY A 73 -2.81 3.57 5.82
C GLY A 73 -1.80 3.70 4.69
N GLN A 74 -2.03 4.62 3.77
CA GLN A 74 -1.09 5.01 2.73
C GLN A 74 -1.11 6.52 2.53
N ILE A 75 0.03 7.08 2.17
CA ILE A 75 0.18 8.48 1.79
C ILE A 75 1.12 8.58 0.59
N ASP A 76 0.70 9.33 -0.42
CA ASP A 76 1.42 9.51 -1.66
C ASP A 76 1.93 10.96 -1.80
N SER A 77 3.00 11.16 -2.56
CA SER A 77 3.60 12.47 -2.86
C SER A 77 2.67 13.40 -3.63
N ASN A 78 1.59 12.86 -4.20
CA ASN A 78 0.52 13.60 -4.88
C ASN A 78 -0.55 14.11 -3.89
N TRP A 79 -0.23 14.21 -2.59
CA TRP A 79 -1.15 14.58 -1.52
C TRP A 79 -2.43 13.74 -1.48
N CYS A 80 -2.28 12.48 -1.85
CA CYS A 80 -3.32 11.47 -1.71
C CYS A 80 -3.09 10.71 -0.40
N ILE A 81 -4.13 10.57 0.40
CA ILE A 81 -4.10 9.86 1.67
C ILE A 81 -5.19 8.80 1.61
N GLY A 82 -4.82 7.54 1.82
CA GLY A 82 -5.73 6.41 1.90
C GLY A 82 -5.67 5.77 3.29
N ALA A 83 -6.81 5.32 3.80
CA ALA A 83 -6.87 4.51 5.00
C ALA A 83 -7.97 3.45 4.88
N VAL A 84 -7.74 2.28 5.46
CA VAL A 84 -8.70 1.18 5.55
C VAL A 84 -8.65 0.62 6.97
N LEU A 85 -9.80 0.60 7.64
CA LEU A 85 -9.99 -0.06 8.92
C LEU A 85 -10.92 -1.26 8.71
N GLU A 86 -10.37 -2.45 8.81
CA GLU A 86 -11.12 -3.70 8.88
C GLU A 86 -11.32 -4.06 10.35
N LYS A 87 -12.53 -4.39 10.76
CA LYS A 87 -12.86 -4.85 12.11
C LYS A 87 -13.73 -6.09 12.01
N LYS A 88 -13.24 -7.21 12.53
CA LYS A 88 -14.05 -8.43 12.65
C LYS A 88 -14.91 -8.33 13.90
N LEU A 89 -16.19 -8.66 13.76
CA LEU A 89 -17.14 -8.66 14.88
C LEU A 89 -17.27 -10.08 15.40
N VAL A 90 -16.35 -10.51 16.25
CA VAL A 90 -16.49 -11.76 17.02
C VAL A 90 -17.72 -11.63 17.93
N PRO A 91 -18.69 -12.57 17.98
CA PRO A 91 -18.68 -13.97 17.50
C PRO A 91 -19.31 -14.23 16.11
N PHE A 92 -19.59 -13.21 15.30
CA PHE A 92 -20.19 -13.38 13.98
C PHE A 92 -19.13 -13.42 12.86
N PRO A 93 -19.34 -14.18 11.76
CA PRO A 93 -18.46 -14.24 10.59
C PRO A 93 -18.57 -12.97 9.71
N PHE A 94 -18.62 -11.79 10.33
CA PHE A 94 -18.74 -10.50 9.66
C PHE A 94 -17.50 -9.66 9.92
N THR A 95 -16.89 -9.19 8.83
CA THR A 95 -15.83 -8.19 8.88
C THR A 95 -16.37 -6.89 8.29
N LEU A 96 -16.41 -5.84 9.10
CA LEU A 96 -16.70 -4.48 8.63
C LEU A 96 -15.39 -3.87 8.11
N ALA A 97 -15.37 -3.44 6.86
CA ALA A 97 -14.26 -2.73 6.25
C ALA A 97 -14.67 -1.29 5.97
N LEU A 98 -14.13 -0.33 6.72
CA LEU A 98 -14.26 1.09 6.42
C LEU A 98 -13.04 1.54 5.64
N SER A 99 -13.23 2.15 4.48
CA SER A 99 -12.16 2.74 3.69
C SER A 99 -12.41 4.23 3.46
N GLY A 100 -11.33 4.99 3.40
CA GLY A 100 -11.33 6.41 3.10
C GLY A 100 -10.16 6.74 2.20
N TYR A 101 -10.40 7.54 1.18
CA TYR A 101 -9.39 8.06 0.28
C TYR A 101 -9.62 9.54 0.06
N ALA A 102 -8.64 10.35 0.44
CA ALA A 102 -8.64 11.79 0.32
C ALA A 102 -7.57 12.20 -0.70
N ASN A 103 -7.99 12.85 -1.78
CA ASN A 103 -7.08 13.48 -2.72
C ASN A 103 -7.20 15.00 -2.56
N HIS A 104 -6.20 15.61 -1.93
CA HIS A 104 -6.19 17.06 -1.71
C HIS A 104 -6.01 17.85 -2.99
N VAL A 105 -5.25 17.33 -3.97
CA VAL A 105 -4.99 18.01 -5.25
C VAL A 105 -6.27 18.19 -6.06
N LYS A 106 -7.14 17.17 -6.06
CA LYS A 106 -8.42 17.18 -6.79
C LYS A 106 -9.62 17.52 -5.89
N SER A 107 -9.38 17.79 -4.61
CA SER A 107 -10.41 17.96 -3.56
C SER A 107 -11.49 16.86 -3.61
N GLN A 108 -11.09 15.62 -3.88
CA GLN A 108 -11.99 14.47 -3.93
C GLN A 108 -11.81 13.60 -2.70
N TYR A 109 -12.90 13.35 -2.00
CA TYR A 109 -12.95 12.46 -0.85
C TYR A 109 -13.88 11.31 -1.18
N ARG A 110 -13.38 10.09 -1.03
CA ARG A 110 -14.12 8.85 -1.27
C ARG A 110 -14.13 8.07 0.03
N PHE A 111 -15.31 7.73 0.49
CA PHE A 111 -15.48 6.89 1.67
C PHE A 111 -16.27 5.66 1.26
N GLY A 112 -15.82 4.49 1.70
CA GLY A 112 -16.45 3.21 1.43
C GLY A 112 -16.69 2.50 2.75
N ILE A 113 -17.83 1.82 2.85
CA ILE A 113 -18.10 0.89 3.93
C ILE A 113 -18.48 -0.43 3.25
N GLY A 114 -17.69 -1.45 3.51
CA GLY A 114 -17.90 -2.82 3.06
C GLY A 114 -18.22 -3.72 4.25
N MET A 115 -19.03 -4.73 3.99
CA MET A 115 -19.23 -5.84 4.91
C MET A 115 -18.82 -7.10 4.17
N ILE A 116 -17.87 -7.84 4.74
CA ILE A 116 -17.39 -9.11 4.21
C ILE A 116 -18.03 -10.19 5.06
N ILE A 117 -18.78 -11.07 4.41
CA ILE A 117 -19.38 -12.26 5.01
C ILE A 117 -18.53 -13.44 4.57
N GLY A 118 -17.91 -14.14 5.52
CA GLY A 118 -16.97 -15.24 5.25
C GLY A 118 -16.89 -16.24 6.38
#